data_AF-A0A974NRS0-F1
#
_entry.id   AF-A0A974NRS0-F1
#
_cell.length_a   1.000
_cell.length_b   1.000
_cell.length_c   1.000
_cell.angle_alpha   90.00
_cell.angle_beta   90.00
_cell.angle_gamma   90.00
#
_symmetry.space_group_name_H-M   'P 1'
#
loop_
_entity.id
_entity.type
_entity.pdbx_description
1 polymer ?
#
loop_
_entity_poly.entity_id
_entity_poly.type
_entity_poly.pdbx_seq_one_letter_code
_entity_poly.pdbx_strand_id
1 'polypeptide(L)'
;MTLENIDTSVTKGIDNPRTRLPRTNGKWEGETDNGKWYSDNNAVLEVTGGKPVEFKNSRPDFSPWSKGQLKFKEGQLNGTDSDFKLVYEKLMKAKGFNSRNQAKNWLREKGLTPHHFDNKTIQLIPTKLHKNVPHIGSASDLRGGY
;
A
#
# COMPACT_ATOMS: atom_id res chain seq x y z
N MET A 1 -23.77 -22.07 49.64
CA MET A 1 -24.45 -21.13 48.73
C MET A 1 -23.93 -19.76 49.11
N THR A 2 -23.11 -19.04 48.37
CA THR A 2 -22.47 -19.21 47.06
C THR A 2 -21.30 -18.21 47.08
N LEU A 3 -20.15 -18.62 46.54
CA LEU A 3 -19.02 -17.74 46.28
C LEU A 3 -19.46 -16.69 45.25
N GLU A 4 -19.33 -15.41 45.56
CA GLU A 4 -19.48 -14.36 44.56
C GLU A 4 -18.25 -14.36 43.66
N ASN A 5 -18.52 -14.65 42.38
CA ASN A 5 -17.53 -14.76 41.33
C ASN A 5 -17.01 -13.38 40.94
N ILE A 6 -15.70 -13.23 41.13
CA ILE A 6 -14.73 -12.40 40.42
C ILE A 6 -15.31 -11.74 39.16
N ASP A 7 -15.44 -10.42 39.18
CA ASP A 7 -15.55 -9.58 37.99
C ASP A 7 -14.21 -9.63 37.25
N THR A 8 -14.09 -10.59 36.33
CA THR A 8 -13.02 -10.61 35.33
C THR A 8 -13.30 -9.52 34.31
N SER A 9 -12.97 -8.29 34.68
CA SER A 9 -12.85 -7.19 33.73
C SER A 9 -11.98 -7.65 32.57
N VAL A 10 -12.65 -7.86 31.44
CA VAL A 10 -12.08 -8.20 30.16
C VAL A 10 -11.08 -7.10 29.84
N THR A 11 -9.79 -7.45 29.86
CA THR A 11 -8.75 -6.65 29.25
C THR A 11 -9.04 -6.61 27.75
N LYS A 12 -9.86 -5.62 27.35
CA LYS A 12 -10.04 -5.23 25.97
C LYS A 12 -8.67 -4.76 25.50
N GLY A 13 -7.93 -5.68 24.89
CA GLY A 13 -6.62 -5.42 24.32
C GLY A 13 -6.70 -4.13 23.52
N ILE A 14 -5.81 -3.20 23.82
CA ILE A 14 -5.73 -1.90 23.15
C ILE A 14 -5.55 -2.22 21.66
N ASP A 15 -6.61 -2.02 20.86
CA ASP A 15 -6.55 -2.06 19.41
C ASP A 15 -5.52 -0.98 18.99
N ASN A 16 -4.29 -1.40 18.70
CA ASN A 16 -3.30 -0.52 18.08
C ASN A 16 -3.94 0.07 16.82
N PRO A 17 -3.88 1.39 16.60
CA PRO A 17 -4.49 1.97 15.41
C PRO A 17 -3.87 1.34 14.16
N ARG A 18 -4.72 0.66 13.37
CA ARG A 18 -4.44 -0.12 12.13
C ARG A 18 -4.01 0.77 10.95
N THR A 19 -3.20 1.79 11.23
CA THR A 19 -2.90 2.89 10.31
C THR A 19 -1.42 3.27 10.41
N ARG A 20 -0.80 3.57 9.27
CA ARG A 20 0.59 4.06 9.22
C ARG A 20 0.61 5.35 8.42
N LEU A 21 0.25 6.45 9.05
CA LEU A 21 0.22 7.76 8.42
C LEU A 21 1.60 8.44 8.43
N PRO A 22 1.91 9.30 7.44
CA PRO A 22 3.02 10.23 7.52
C PRO A 22 2.88 11.16 8.74
N ARG A 23 3.93 11.24 9.55
CA ARG A 23 4.00 12.11 10.75
C ARG A 23 5.14 13.14 10.72
N THR A 24 6.11 12.95 9.83
CA THR A 24 7.30 13.77 9.68
C THR A 24 7.69 13.88 8.20
N ASN A 25 8.57 14.83 7.86
CA ASN A 25 9.04 15.10 6.49
C ASN A 25 7.92 15.49 5.52
N GLY A 26 7.04 16.36 6.00
CA GLY A 26 5.93 16.91 5.26
C GLY A 26 4.90 17.58 6.17
N LYS A 27 3.79 17.98 5.56
CA LYS A 27 2.67 18.66 6.22
C LYS A 27 1.33 18.17 5.68
N TRP A 28 0.36 18.09 6.58
CA TRP A 28 -1.03 17.83 6.24
C TRP A 28 -1.75 19.15 5.94
N GLU A 29 -2.58 19.12 4.91
CA GLU A 29 -3.65 20.08 4.68
C GLU A 29 -4.99 19.34 4.87
N GLY A 30 -5.84 19.88 5.75
CA GLY A 30 -7.05 19.21 6.21
C GLY A 30 -6.80 18.23 7.36
N GLU A 31 -7.75 17.33 7.58
CA GLU A 31 -7.68 16.33 8.64
C GLU A 31 -6.61 15.28 8.32
N THR A 32 -5.74 14.98 9.29
CA THR A 32 -4.89 13.79 9.21
C THR A 32 -5.79 12.58 9.05
N ASP A 33 -5.49 11.68 8.09
CA ASP A 33 -6.30 10.49 7.69
C ASP A 33 -7.13 10.66 6.41
N ASN A 34 -7.76 11.83 6.23
CA ASN A 34 -8.69 12.15 5.15
C ASN A 34 -8.33 13.47 4.44
N GLY A 35 -7.03 13.76 4.37
CA GLY A 35 -6.51 15.03 3.88
C GLY A 35 -5.44 14.86 2.81
N LYS A 36 -4.77 15.98 2.52
CA LYS A 36 -3.67 16.06 1.57
C LYS A 36 -2.35 16.09 2.30
N TRP A 37 -1.46 15.14 2.01
CA TRP A 37 -0.10 15.13 2.55
C TRP A 37 0.90 15.67 1.54
N TYR A 38 1.53 16.78 1.87
CA TYR A 38 2.66 17.34 1.11
C TYR A 38 3.95 16.81 1.73
N SER A 39 4.82 16.19 0.92
CA SER A 39 6.11 15.70 1.42
C SER A 39 7.22 16.72 1.19
N ASP A 40 8.15 16.81 2.13
CA ASP A 40 9.40 17.56 1.99
C ASP A 40 10.54 16.67 1.44
N ASN A 41 10.26 15.39 1.17
CA ASN A 41 11.27 14.45 0.67
C ASN A 41 11.54 14.68 -0.83
N ASN A 42 12.78 15.04 -1.17
CA ASN A 42 13.19 15.29 -2.57
C ASN A 42 12.83 14.17 -3.55
N ALA A 43 12.92 12.90 -3.14
CA ALA A 43 12.58 11.77 -4.01
C ALA A 43 11.07 11.66 -4.25
N VAL A 44 10.24 12.07 -3.28
CA VAL A 44 8.79 12.18 -3.46
C VAL A 44 8.49 13.38 -4.37
N LEU A 45 9.09 14.53 -4.09
CA LEU A 45 8.90 15.77 -4.85
C LEU A 45 9.27 15.61 -6.34
N GLU A 46 10.33 14.88 -6.66
CA GLU A 46 10.72 14.57 -8.04
C GLU A 46 9.63 13.82 -8.80
N VAL A 47 8.87 12.96 -8.12
CA VAL A 47 7.75 12.22 -8.72
C VAL A 47 6.48 13.07 -8.74
N THR A 48 6.19 13.78 -7.65
CA THR A 48 4.91 14.49 -7.49
C THR A 48 4.86 15.88 -8.10
N GLY A 49 6.03 16.48 -8.38
CA GLY A 49 6.13 17.87 -8.76
C GLY A 49 5.61 18.81 -7.66
N GLY A 50 5.72 18.41 -6.39
CA GLY A 50 5.21 19.16 -5.24
C GLY A 50 3.72 18.99 -4.96
N LYS A 51 2.98 18.23 -5.78
CA LYS A 51 1.57 17.92 -5.51
C LYS A 51 1.43 16.99 -4.29
N PRO A 52 0.36 17.15 -3.49
CA PRO A 52 0.14 16.32 -2.31
C PRO A 52 -0.37 14.93 -2.68
N VAL A 53 -0.05 13.94 -1.86
CA VAL A 53 -0.72 12.63 -1.87
C VAL A 53 -2.02 12.76 -1.07
N GLU A 54 -3.15 12.50 -1.70
CA GLU A 54 -4.44 12.44 -1.00
C GLU A 54 -4.53 11.14 -0.20
N PHE A 55 -5.05 11.24 1.02
CA PHE A 55 -5.42 10.09 1.83
C PHE A 55 -6.93 10.08 2.03
N LYS A 56 -7.52 8.87 1.98
CA LYS A 56 -8.92 8.61 2.29
C LYS A 56 -8.97 7.37 3.18
N ASN A 57 -9.54 7.48 4.37
CA ASN A 57 -9.61 6.41 5.37
C ASN A 57 -8.24 5.74 5.59
N SER A 58 -7.19 6.53 5.85
CA SER A 58 -5.83 6.04 6.08
C SER A 58 -5.13 5.38 4.89
N ARG A 59 -5.70 5.47 3.69
CA ARG A 59 -5.14 4.88 2.47
C ARG A 59 -4.67 5.98 1.52
N PRO A 60 -3.40 5.97 1.08
CA PRO A 60 -2.92 6.93 0.10
C PRO A 60 -3.50 6.60 -1.28
N ASP A 61 -3.86 7.63 -2.04
CA ASP A 61 -4.14 7.50 -3.46
C ASP A 61 -2.89 7.83 -4.27
N PHE A 62 -2.22 6.79 -4.79
CA PHE A 62 -1.09 6.94 -5.70
C PHE A 62 -1.48 6.92 -7.17
N SER A 63 -2.78 6.82 -7.49
CA SER A 63 -3.27 6.71 -8.87
C SER A 63 -2.76 7.79 -9.81
N PRO A 64 -2.63 9.08 -9.40
CA PRO A 64 -2.10 10.13 -10.28
C PRO A 64 -0.67 9.88 -10.80
N TRP A 65 0.12 9.05 -10.12
CA TRP A 65 1.51 8.75 -10.49
C TRP A 65 1.74 7.32 -10.98
N SER A 66 0.68 6.51 -11.04
CA SER A 66 0.76 5.14 -11.53
C SER A 66 1.26 5.08 -12.97
N LYS A 67 2.21 4.17 -13.25
CA LYS A 67 2.76 3.92 -14.59
C LYS A 67 2.13 2.71 -15.29
N GLY A 68 1.13 2.11 -14.66
CA GLY A 68 0.39 0.98 -15.21
C GLY A 68 -0.43 0.26 -14.14
N GLN A 69 -1.40 -0.53 -14.59
CA GLN A 69 -2.24 -1.34 -13.72
C GLN A 69 -2.30 -2.78 -14.22
N LEU A 70 -2.35 -3.71 -13.28
CA LEU A 70 -2.58 -5.13 -13.52
C LEU A 70 -3.87 -5.52 -12.80
N LYS A 71 -4.85 -6.01 -13.58
CA LYS A 71 -6.13 -6.48 -13.06
C LYS A 71 -6.10 -7.99 -12.84
N PHE A 72 -6.66 -8.45 -11.73
CA PHE A 72 -6.80 -9.86 -11.36
C PHE A 72 -8.29 -10.16 -11.17
N LYS A 73 -8.65 -11.45 -11.21
CA LYS A 73 -9.98 -11.88 -10.81
C LYS A 73 -10.08 -11.82 -9.28
N GLU A 74 -11.30 -11.65 -8.80
CA GLU A 74 -11.62 -11.73 -7.38
C GLU A 74 -11.07 -13.02 -6.76
N GLY A 75 -10.49 -12.91 -5.56
CA GLY A 75 -9.89 -14.04 -4.83
C GLY A 75 -8.52 -14.52 -5.34
N GLN A 76 -7.95 -13.93 -6.40
CA GLN A 76 -6.59 -14.30 -6.85
C GLN A 76 -5.48 -13.66 -6.02
N LEU A 77 -5.75 -12.50 -5.42
CA LEU A 77 -4.80 -11.80 -4.56
C LEU A 77 -5.15 -12.08 -3.10
N ASN A 78 -4.13 -12.34 -2.29
CA ASN A 78 -4.30 -12.58 -0.85
C ASN A 78 -3.48 -11.63 0.03
N GLY A 79 -2.79 -10.66 -0.58
CA GLY A 79 -1.98 -9.67 0.12
C GLY A 79 -0.65 -10.20 0.64
N THR A 80 -0.30 -11.46 0.38
CA THR A 80 1.01 -12.02 0.76
C THR A 80 2.01 -11.88 -0.38
N ASP A 81 3.28 -12.21 -0.10
CA ASP A 81 4.35 -12.15 -1.11
C ASP A 81 4.10 -13.09 -2.32
N SER A 82 3.20 -14.07 -2.20
CA SER A 82 2.82 -14.92 -3.35
C SER A 82 2.19 -14.13 -4.48
N ASP A 83 1.50 -13.02 -4.17
CA ASP A 83 0.86 -12.16 -5.18
C ASP A 83 1.88 -11.58 -6.16
N PHE A 84 3.11 -11.31 -5.71
CA PHE A 84 4.15 -10.79 -6.59
C PHE A 84 4.55 -11.81 -7.66
N LYS A 85 4.43 -13.12 -7.42
CA LYS A 85 4.63 -14.14 -8.46
C LYS A 85 3.60 -13.95 -9.58
N LEU A 86 2.33 -13.73 -9.22
CA LEU A 86 1.23 -13.47 -10.18
C LEU A 86 1.45 -12.16 -10.95
N VAL A 87 1.93 -11.12 -10.26
CA VAL A 87 2.33 -9.84 -10.89
C VAL A 87 3.41 -10.07 -11.94
N TYR A 88 4.49 -10.77 -11.60
CA TYR A 88 5.59 -11.02 -12.53
C TYR A 88 5.16 -11.91 -13.70
N GLU A 89 4.29 -12.89 -13.49
CA GLU A 89 3.71 -13.71 -14.57
C GLU A 89 2.88 -12.89 -15.54
N LYS A 90 2.02 -12.02 -15.01
CA LYS A 90 1.16 -11.19 -15.84
C LYS A 90 1.97 -10.16 -16.64
N LEU A 91 2.98 -9.55 -16.03
CA LEU A 91 3.92 -8.66 -16.72
C LEU A 91 4.75 -9.38 -17.76
N MET A 92 5.25 -10.58 -17.43
CA MET A 92 6.00 -11.42 -18.35
C MET A 92 5.20 -11.67 -19.64
N LYS A 93 3.94 -12.10 -19.51
CA LYS A 93 3.04 -12.30 -20.65
C LYS A 93 2.76 -11.01 -21.40
N ALA A 94 2.45 -9.92 -20.70
CA ALA A 94 2.10 -8.64 -21.32
C ALA A 94 3.27 -7.97 -22.07
N LYS A 95 4.51 -8.27 -21.68
CA LYS A 95 5.73 -7.69 -22.28
C LYS A 95 6.48 -8.65 -23.19
N GLY A 96 6.03 -9.90 -23.31
CA GLY A 96 6.74 -10.93 -24.08
C GLY A 96 8.10 -11.31 -23.47
N PHE A 97 8.24 -11.23 -22.14
CA PHE A 97 9.46 -11.65 -21.47
C PHE A 97 9.56 -13.18 -21.38
N ASN A 98 10.79 -13.68 -21.38
CA ASN A 98 11.06 -15.13 -21.33
C ASN A 98 10.93 -15.71 -19.91
N SER A 99 10.92 -14.86 -18.88
CA SER A 99 10.80 -15.31 -17.49
C SER A 99 10.19 -14.26 -16.57
N ARG A 100 9.64 -14.74 -15.43
CA ARG A 100 9.20 -13.89 -14.31
C ARG A 100 10.34 -13.05 -13.75
N ASN A 101 11.56 -13.58 -13.77
CA ASN A 101 12.73 -12.86 -13.28
C ASN A 101 13.07 -11.66 -14.17
N GLN A 102 12.92 -11.79 -15.49
CA GLN A 102 13.06 -10.67 -16.42
C GLN A 102 11.99 -9.59 -16.14
N ALA A 103 10.74 -9.98 -15.85
CA ALA A 103 9.69 -9.04 -15.46
C ALA A 103 10.03 -8.29 -14.15
N LYS A 104 10.54 -9.02 -13.14
CA LYS A 104 10.99 -8.45 -11.86
C LYS A 104 12.15 -7.47 -12.07
N ASN A 105 13.14 -7.83 -12.88
CA ASN A 105 14.28 -6.97 -13.18
C ASN A 105 13.86 -5.72 -13.95
N TRP A 106 12.96 -5.86 -14.92
CA TRP A 106 12.41 -4.73 -15.65
C TRP A 106 11.72 -3.72 -14.72
N LEU A 107 10.94 -4.18 -13.73
CA LEU A 107 10.35 -3.30 -12.72
C LEU A 107 11.43 -2.55 -11.91
N ARG A 108 12.51 -3.23 -11.53
CA ARG A 108 13.63 -2.62 -10.80
C ARG A 108 14.34 -1.57 -11.65
N GLU A 109 14.67 -1.89 -12.90
CA GLU A 109 15.29 -0.98 -13.86
C GLU A 109 14.43 0.26 -14.14
N LYS A 110 13.10 0.09 -14.19
CA LYS A 110 12.16 1.20 -14.35
C LYS A 110 11.85 1.94 -13.05
N GLY A 111 12.39 1.50 -11.91
CA GLY A 111 12.12 2.09 -10.61
C GLY A 111 10.64 2.05 -10.24
N LEU A 112 9.97 0.92 -10.48
CA LEU A 112 8.55 0.69 -10.19
C LEU A 112 8.36 -0.35 -9.09
N THR A 113 7.43 -0.06 -8.18
CA THR A 113 6.98 -0.99 -7.13
C THR A 113 5.53 -1.39 -7.39
N PRO A 114 5.22 -2.70 -7.48
CA PRO A 114 3.85 -3.16 -7.48
C PRO A 114 3.17 -2.87 -6.13
N HIS A 115 2.04 -2.16 -6.17
CA HIS A 115 1.29 -1.69 -5.01
C HIS A 115 -0.15 -2.21 -5.08
N HIS A 116 -0.64 -2.87 -4.04
CA HIS A 116 -2.04 -3.27 -3.93
C HIS A 116 -2.93 -2.04 -3.74
N PHE A 117 -3.70 -1.70 -4.77
CA PHE A 117 -4.69 -0.62 -4.74
C PHE A 117 -6.04 -1.08 -4.20
N ASP A 118 -6.44 -2.30 -4.56
CA ASP A 118 -7.62 -2.99 -4.04
C ASP A 118 -7.39 -4.51 -4.09
N ASN A 119 -8.42 -5.30 -3.81
CA ASN A 119 -8.38 -6.77 -3.82
C ASN A 119 -8.17 -7.42 -5.21
N LYS A 120 -8.19 -6.63 -6.29
CA LYS A 120 -8.12 -7.11 -7.68
C LYS A 120 -7.19 -6.28 -8.56
N THR A 121 -6.56 -5.24 -8.03
CA THR A 121 -5.79 -4.26 -8.80
C THR A 121 -4.44 -4.03 -8.13
N ILE A 122 -3.39 -4.29 -8.90
CA ILE A 122 -2.04 -3.85 -8.59
C ILE A 122 -1.71 -2.63 -9.46
N GLN A 123 -1.28 -1.54 -8.84
CA GLN A 123 -0.71 -0.37 -9.52
C GLN A 123 0.81 -0.47 -9.56
N LEU A 124 1.43 0.02 -10.63
CA LEU A 124 2.89 0.12 -10.74
C LEU A 124 3.30 1.55 -10.38
N ILE A 125 3.69 1.76 -9.12
CA ILE A 125 3.98 3.08 -8.57
C ILE A 125 5.48 3.35 -8.61
N PRO A 126 5.94 4.57 -8.96
CA PRO A 126 7.34 4.94 -8.82
C PRO A 126 7.88 4.63 -7.43
N THR A 127 8.95 3.84 -7.36
CA THR A 127 9.54 3.37 -6.10
C THR A 127 9.96 4.53 -5.20
N LYS A 128 10.43 5.64 -5.80
CA LYS A 128 10.77 6.88 -5.08
C LYS A 128 9.57 7.48 -4.32
N LEU A 129 8.35 7.32 -4.82
CA LEU A 129 7.12 7.73 -4.13
C LEU A 129 6.69 6.66 -3.11
N HIS A 130 6.48 5.43 -3.57
CA HIS A 130 5.91 4.35 -2.76
C HIS A 130 6.71 4.07 -1.49
N LYS A 131 8.04 4.03 -1.55
CA LYS A 131 8.88 3.70 -0.39
C LYS A 131 8.96 4.82 0.66
N ASN A 132 8.71 6.07 0.25
CA ASN A 132 8.98 7.26 1.06
C ASN A 132 7.71 7.89 1.64
N VAL A 133 6.53 7.40 1.28
CA VAL A 133 5.26 7.79 1.92
C VAL A 133 4.85 6.67 2.87
N PRO A 134 4.89 6.86 4.19
CA PRO A 134 4.39 5.88 5.14
C PRO A 134 2.91 5.56 4.88
N HIS A 135 2.57 4.27 4.77
CA HIS A 135 1.21 3.80 4.60
C HIS A 135 1.08 2.32 4.99
N ILE A 136 -0.16 1.89 5.23
CA ILE A 136 -0.59 0.50 5.14
C ILE A 136 -1.38 0.40 3.83
N GLY A 137 -0.97 -0.49 2.93
CA GLY A 137 -1.66 -0.73 1.67
C GLY A 137 -2.74 -1.81 1.79
N SER A 138 -3.56 -1.96 0.75
CA SER A 138 -4.67 -2.93 0.71
C SER A 138 -4.23 -4.40 0.85
N ALA A 139 -2.94 -4.69 0.69
CA ALA A 139 -2.36 -5.98 1.03
C ALA A 139 -2.61 -6.37 2.50
N SER A 140 -2.63 -5.42 3.44
CA SER A 140 -2.96 -5.72 4.84
C SER A 140 -4.45 -6.03 5.02
N ASP A 141 -5.31 -5.32 4.29
CA ASP A 141 -6.75 -5.55 4.33
C ASP A 141 -7.09 -6.98 3.89
N LEU A 142 -6.42 -7.46 2.82
CA LEU A 142 -6.55 -8.85 2.34
C LEU A 142 -6.09 -9.91 3.35
N ARG A 143 -5.23 -9.54 4.30
CA ARG A 143 -4.76 -10.43 5.36
C ARG A 143 -5.58 -10.34 6.64
N GLY A 144 -6.67 -9.56 6.67
CA GLY A 144 -7.51 -9.40 7.87
C GLY A 144 -7.21 -8.14 8.70
N GLY A 145 -6.44 -7.19 8.16
CA GLY A 145 -6.28 -5.86 8.77
C GLY A 145 -5.52 -5.85 10.10
N TYR A 146 -4.44 -6.62 10.20
CA TYR A 146 -3.51 -6.57 11.33
C TYR A 146 -2.55 -5.37 11.22
#